data_AF-A0A2D7QXV0-F1
#
_entry.id   AF-A0A2D7QXV0-F1
#
_cell.length_a   1.000
_cell.length_b   1.000
_cell.length_c   1.000
_cell.angle_alpha   90.00
_cell.angle_beta   90.00
_cell.angle_gamma   90.00
#
_symmetry.space_group_name_H-M   'P 1'
#
loop_
_entity.id
_entity.type
_entity.pdbx_description
1 polymer ?
#
loop_
_entity_poly.entity_id
_entity_poly.type
_entity_poly.pdbx_seq_one_letter_code
_entity_poly.pdbx_strand_id
1 'polypeptide(L)'
;MNTANHGGARKGAGRKKNSGSFKEETKVIRVPVSLVNTINPVIEIYKSQVKSDVEVLLANDNPTELSIPIFTSRVQAGFPSPADDHLEDTLDLNTHLIHHKEATFFVKAQGDSMIGAGIQQGDILIVDKSLTAKSGKIVIAV
;
A
#
# COMPACT_ATOMS: atom_id res chain seq x y z
N MET A 1 4.17 60.21 3.67
CA MET A 1 3.65 59.11 2.83
C MET A 1 4.77 58.06 2.72
N ASN A 2 4.67 56.96 3.47
CA ASN A 2 5.73 55.94 3.49
C ASN A 2 5.14 54.65 2.91
N THR A 3 5.37 54.40 1.62
CA THR A 3 4.91 53.20 0.92
C THR A 3 5.89 52.06 1.20
N ALA A 4 5.56 51.22 2.17
CA ALA A 4 6.40 50.12 2.57
C ALA A 4 6.44 49.06 1.46
N ASN A 5 7.53 49.05 0.70
CA ASN A 5 7.85 48.09 -0.35
C ASN A 5 8.13 46.70 0.27
N HIS A 6 7.10 45.91 0.51
CA HIS A 6 7.28 44.53 0.98
C HIS A 6 7.44 43.60 -0.22
N GLY A 7 8.54 42.83 -0.21
CA GLY A 7 9.06 42.06 -1.33
C GLY A 7 8.02 41.18 -2.03
N GLY A 8 7.64 41.58 -3.24
CA GLY A 8 6.85 40.75 -4.15
C GLY A 8 7.65 39.57 -4.70
N ALA A 9 6.92 38.56 -5.19
CA ALA A 9 7.52 37.40 -5.84
C ALA A 9 8.41 37.84 -7.02
N ARG A 10 9.69 37.49 -6.97
CA ARG A 10 10.64 37.68 -8.08
C ARG A 10 10.77 36.38 -8.87
N LYS A 11 11.17 36.46 -10.14
CA LYS A 11 11.50 35.28 -10.94
C LYS A 11 12.62 34.49 -10.24
N GLY A 12 12.35 33.26 -9.82
CA GLY A 12 13.27 32.44 -9.02
C GLY A 12 13.15 32.59 -7.49
N ALA A 13 12.16 33.34 -7.00
CA ALA A 13 11.81 33.36 -5.57
C ALA A 13 11.12 32.05 -5.16
N GLY A 14 11.40 31.60 -3.93
CA GLY A 14 10.93 30.32 -3.40
C GLY A 14 12.06 29.30 -3.26
N ARG A 15 11.73 28.15 -2.70
CA ARG A 15 12.67 27.03 -2.55
C ARG A 15 12.93 26.42 -3.93
N LYS A 16 14.19 26.13 -4.31
CA LYS A 16 14.50 25.53 -5.63
C LYS A 16 13.70 24.22 -5.79
N LYS A 17 13.26 23.91 -7.01
CA LYS A 17 12.55 22.65 -7.30
C LYS A 17 13.40 21.46 -6.84
N ASN A 18 12.75 20.49 -6.21
CA ASN A 18 13.35 19.29 -5.62
C ASN A 18 14.48 19.55 -4.62
N SER A 19 14.53 20.76 -4.05
CA SER A 19 15.53 21.12 -3.05
C SER A 19 14.94 21.09 -1.65
N GLY A 20 15.60 20.41 -0.72
CA GLY A 20 15.22 20.35 0.69
C GLY A 20 15.00 18.96 1.24
N SER A 21 14.63 18.91 2.51
CA SER A 21 14.52 17.65 3.26
C SER A 21 13.50 16.66 2.70
N PHE A 22 12.56 17.15 1.89
CA PHE A 22 11.48 16.36 1.30
C PHE A 22 11.66 16.07 -0.19
N LYS A 23 12.69 16.65 -0.84
CA LYS A 23 12.95 16.54 -2.31
C LYS A 23 11.75 16.80 -3.24
N GLU A 24 10.64 17.36 -2.73
CA GLU A 24 9.39 17.64 -3.44
C GLU A 24 8.88 19.08 -3.15
N GLU A 25 7.78 19.48 -3.78
CA GLU A 25 7.15 20.78 -3.53
C GLU A 25 6.38 20.79 -2.20
N THR A 26 6.75 21.71 -1.30
CA THR A 26 6.12 21.83 0.03
C THR A 26 5.22 23.07 0.12
N LYS A 27 4.03 22.93 0.71
CA LYS A 27 3.10 24.03 0.98
C LYS A 27 2.95 24.28 2.48
N VAL A 28 2.96 25.55 2.90
CA VAL A 28 2.71 25.93 4.30
C VAL A 28 1.22 25.79 4.62
N ILE A 29 0.89 25.04 5.66
CA ILE A 29 -0.47 24.86 6.19
C ILE A 29 -0.50 25.17 7.69
N ARG A 30 -1.62 25.75 8.17
CA ARG A 30 -1.83 25.97 9.62
C ARG A 30 -2.47 24.72 10.22
N VAL A 31 -1.83 24.17 11.24
CA VAL A 31 -2.27 22.94 11.92
C VAL A 31 -2.66 23.27 13.36
N PRO A 32 -3.80 22.78 13.87
CA PRO A 32 -4.16 22.91 15.29
C PRO A 32 -3.06 22.33 16.21
N VAL A 33 -2.76 23.02 17.30
CA VAL A 33 -1.65 22.65 18.22
C VAL A 33 -1.81 21.23 18.77
N SER A 34 -3.04 20.77 19.01
CA SER A 34 -3.33 19.41 19.48
C SER A 34 -2.88 18.31 18.52
N LEU A 35 -2.76 18.59 17.23
CA LEU A 35 -2.41 17.60 16.19
C LEU A 35 -0.90 17.58 15.88
N VAL A 36 -0.12 18.55 16.38
CA VAL A 36 1.30 18.68 16.06
C VAL A 36 2.11 17.45 16.49
N ASN A 37 1.83 16.92 17.68
CA ASN A 37 2.52 15.74 18.21
C ASN A 37 2.24 14.48 17.39
N THR A 38 1.07 14.38 16.77
CA THR A 38 0.70 13.26 15.89
C THR A 38 1.37 13.37 14.52
N ILE A 39 1.49 14.58 13.99
CA ILE A 39 1.97 14.82 12.61
C ILE A 39 3.51 14.79 12.54
N ASN A 40 4.21 15.26 13.57
CA ASN A 40 5.68 15.32 13.56
C ASN A 40 6.35 13.95 13.30
N PRO A 41 5.97 12.85 13.98
CA PRO A 41 6.53 11.52 13.72
C PRO A 41 6.29 11.05 12.28
N VAL A 42 5.09 11.29 11.74
CA VAL A 42 4.72 10.90 10.37
C VAL A 42 5.60 11.64 9.36
N ILE A 43 5.81 12.95 9.56
CA ILE A 43 6.71 13.76 8.74
C ILE A 43 8.16 13.28 8.83
N GLU A 44 8.61 12.84 10.01
CA GLU A 44 9.98 12.35 10.21
C GLU A 44 10.22 11.01 9.51
N ILE A 45 9.26 10.09 9.58
CA ILE A 45 9.25 8.83 8.82
C ILE A 45 9.30 9.13 7.33
N TYR A 46 8.46 10.05 6.84
CA TYR A 46 8.46 10.43 5.44
C TYR A 46 9.83 10.98 4.98
N LYS A 47 10.45 11.85 5.78
CA LYS A 47 11.81 12.38 5.49
C LYS A 47 12.88 11.29 5.42
N SER A 48 12.81 10.27 6.28
CA SER A 48 13.81 9.19 6.29
C SER A 48 13.66 8.31 5.04
N GLN A 49 12.42 8.02 4.63
CA GLN A 49 12.13 7.19 3.47
C GLN A 49 12.50 7.88 2.13
N VAL A 50 12.21 9.18 1.99
CA VAL A 50 12.61 9.97 0.81
C VAL A 50 14.14 10.10 0.68
N LYS A 51 14.88 10.01 1.79
CA LYS A 51 16.36 9.98 1.74
C LYS A 51 16.90 8.65 1.23
N SER A 52 16.19 7.55 1.42
CA SER A 52 16.60 6.21 0.98
C SER A 52 16.26 5.88 -0.48
N ASP A 53 15.78 6.85 -1.27
CA ASP A 53 15.30 6.66 -2.65
C ASP A 53 14.25 5.54 -2.80
N VAL A 54 13.50 5.28 -1.71
CA VAL A 54 12.36 4.35 -1.69
C VAL A 54 11.11 5.14 -2.07
N GLU A 55 10.36 4.64 -3.05
CA GLU A 55 9.07 5.20 -3.44
C GLU A 55 8.06 5.04 -2.30
N VAL A 56 7.61 6.16 -1.73
CA VAL A 56 6.72 6.16 -0.57
C VAL A 56 5.28 6.00 -1.03
N LEU A 57 4.74 4.80 -0.89
CA LEU A 57 3.31 4.54 -1.06
C LEU A 57 2.57 4.95 0.22
N LEU A 58 1.91 6.09 0.21
CA LEU A 58 0.95 6.45 1.25
C LEU A 58 -0.28 5.53 1.09
N ALA A 59 -0.85 5.07 2.21
CA ALA A 59 -2.12 4.37 2.18
C ALA A 59 -3.17 5.32 1.60
N ASN A 60 -3.66 5.02 0.39
CA ASN A 60 -4.74 5.78 -0.22
C ASN A 60 -6.03 5.45 0.53
N ASP A 61 -6.69 6.47 1.06
CA ASP A 61 -8.03 6.34 1.68
C ASP A 61 -9.08 5.80 0.68
N ASN A 62 -8.80 5.90 -0.62
CA ASN A 62 -9.51 5.22 -1.70
C ASN A 62 -8.49 4.40 -2.51
N PRO A 63 -8.26 3.11 -2.19
CA PRO A 63 -7.36 2.28 -2.97
C PRO A 63 -7.86 2.24 -4.41
N THR A 64 -6.99 2.52 -5.37
CA THR A 64 -7.30 2.35 -6.78
C THR A 64 -7.51 0.85 -7.00
N GLU A 65 -8.70 0.43 -7.42
CA GLU A 65 -8.97 -0.95 -7.79
C GLU A 65 -8.02 -1.34 -8.93
N LEU A 66 -6.98 -2.11 -8.60
CA LEU A 66 -6.06 -2.68 -9.57
C LEU A 66 -6.75 -3.88 -10.21
N SER A 67 -7.46 -3.62 -11.30
CA SER A 67 -8.04 -4.63 -12.17
C SER A 67 -6.93 -5.26 -13.02
N ILE A 68 -6.41 -6.40 -12.58
CA ILE A 68 -5.44 -7.19 -13.35
C ILE A 68 -6.25 -8.26 -14.10
N PRO A 69 -6.16 -8.38 -15.44
CA PRO A 69 -6.92 -9.40 -16.17
C PRO A 69 -6.46 -10.81 -15.74
N ILE A 70 -7.41 -11.73 -15.49
CA ILE A 70 -7.12 -13.15 -15.32
C ILE A 70 -7.58 -13.91 -16.55
N PHE A 71 -6.66 -14.65 -17.17
CA PHE A 71 -7.00 -15.60 -18.20
C PHE A 71 -7.75 -16.78 -17.56
N THR A 72 -9.04 -16.89 -17.85
CA THR A 72 -9.89 -18.00 -17.41
C THR A 72 -9.54 -19.31 -18.12
N SER A 73 -8.85 -19.23 -19.26
CA SER A 73 -8.28 -20.39 -19.95
C SER A 73 -6.98 -20.84 -19.26
N ARG A 74 -6.80 -22.16 -19.10
CA ARG A 74 -5.50 -22.70 -18.70
C ARG A 74 -4.52 -22.46 -19.83
N VAL A 75 -3.46 -21.70 -19.57
CA VAL A 75 -2.33 -21.60 -20.51
C VAL A 75 -1.65 -22.97 -20.57
N GLN A 76 -1.97 -23.76 -21.60
CA GLN A 76 -1.09 -24.88 -21.96
C GLN A 76 0.28 -24.27 -22.33
N ALA A 77 1.37 -24.89 -21.89
CA ALA A 77 2.70 -24.55 -22.40
C ALA A 77 2.74 -24.87 -23.91
N GLY A 78 2.44 -23.89 -24.76
CA GLY A 78 2.19 -24.03 -26.20
C GLY A 78 1.65 -22.74 -26.83
N PHE A 79 1.33 -22.79 -28.13
CA PHE A 79 0.82 -21.62 -28.88
C PHE A 79 -0.68 -21.40 -28.58
N PRO A 80 -1.07 -20.29 -27.94
CA PRO A 80 -2.48 -20.03 -27.65
C PRO A 80 -3.26 -19.74 -28.93
N SER A 81 -4.50 -20.22 -28.99
CA SER A 81 -5.41 -19.95 -30.12
C SER A 81 -5.89 -18.49 -30.06
N PRO A 82 -5.89 -17.72 -31.16
CA PRO A 82 -6.27 -16.29 -31.17
C PRO A 82 -7.74 -15.96 -30.84
N ALA A 83 -8.56 -16.98 -30.56
CA ALA A 83 -10.02 -16.84 -30.47
C ALA A 83 -10.57 -16.85 -29.02
N ASP A 84 -9.72 -17.03 -28.01
CA ASP A 84 -10.12 -17.07 -26.58
C ASP A 84 -10.07 -15.70 -25.87
N ASP A 85 -9.73 -14.63 -26.58
CA ASP A 85 -9.53 -13.27 -26.04
C ASP A 85 -10.84 -12.53 -25.63
N HIS A 86 -11.96 -13.23 -25.36
CA HIS A 86 -13.28 -12.59 -25.23
C HIS A 86 -14.04 -12.79 -23.91
N LEU A 87 -13.38 -13.29 -22.85
CA LEU A 87 -13.92 -13.27 -21.49
C LEU A 87 -12.82 -12.90 -20.50
N GLU A 88 -12.43 -11.62 -20.52
CA GLU A 88 -11.54 -11.04 -19.51
C GLU A 88 -12.36 -10.70 -18.25
N ASP A 89 -12.48 -11.66 -17.34
CA ASP A 89 -12.84 -11.32 -15.96
C ASP A 89 -11.65 -10.61 -15.31
N THR A 90 -11.94 -9.51 -14.61
CA THR A 90 -10.96 -8.73 -13.87
C THR A 90 -10.66 -9.39 -12.54
N LEU A 91 -9.38 -9.66 -12.24
CA LEU A 91 -8.96 -10.27 -10.98
C LEU A 91 -8.72 -9.20 -9.92
N ASP A 92 -9.61 -9.17 -8.93
CA ASP A 92 -9.36 -8.53 -7.64
C ASP A 92 -9.03 -9.60 -6.61
N LEU A 93 -7.81 -9.56 -6.05
CA LEU A 93 -7.35 -10.50 -5.02
C LEU A 93 -8.18 -10.39 -3.73
N ASN A 94 -8.74 -9.22 -3.42
CA ASN A 94 -9.60 -9.08 -2.26
C ASN A 94 -10.87 -9.90 -2.48
N THR A 95 -11.53 -9.73 -3.63
CA THR A 95 -12.72 -10.50 -3.98
C THR A 95 -12.42 -12.00 -4.14
N HIS A 96 -11.23 -12.35 -4.63
CA HIS A 96 -10.87 -13.75 -4.89
C HIS A 96 -10.45 -14.53 -3.63
N LEU A 97 -9.72 -13.89 -2.70
CA LEU A 97 -9.17 -14.55 -1.51
C LEU A 97 -9.99 -14.30 -0.24
N ILE A 98 -10.72 -13.18 -0.16
CA ILE A 98 -11.45 -12.75 1.04
C ILE A 98 -12.95 -12.95 0.84
N HIS A 99 -13.47 -14.04 1.41
CA HIS A 99 -14.89 -14.38 1.34
C HIS A 99 -15.72 -13.60 2.39
N HIS A 100 -15.18 -13.44 3.60
CA HIS A 100 -15.86 -12.77 4.71
C HIS A 100 -15.01 -11.60 5.21
N LYS A 101 -15.16 -10.42 4.59
CA LYS A 101 -14.34 -9.22 4.90
C LYS A 101 -14.30 -8.88 6.40
N GLU A 102 -15.46 -8.88 7.07
CA GLU A 102 -15.60 -8.58 8.51
C GLU A 102 -14.97 -9.63 9.45
N ALA A 103 -14.72 -10.82 8.92
CA ALA A 103 -14.19 -11.95 9.66
C ALA A 103 -12.75 -12.31 9.25
N THR A 104 -12.17 -11.58 8.29
CA THR A 104 -10.84 -11.85 7.77
C THR A 104 -9.82 -10.89 8.34
N PHE A 105 -8.68 -11.40 8.77
CA PHE A 105 -7.56 -10.60 9.24
C PHE A 105 -6.23 -11.17 8.73
N PHE A 106 -5.21 -10.33 8.70
CA PHE A 106 -3.88 -10.70 8.23
C PHE A 106 -2.94 -10.89 9.40
N VAL A 107 -2.10 -11.92 9.34
CA VAL A 107 -1.01 -12.13 10.31
C VAL A 107 0.30 -12.37 9.60
N LYS A 108 1.41 -11.98 10.23
CA LYS A 108 2.76 -12.27 9.74
C LYS A 108 3.27 -13.53 10.43
N ALA A 109 3.65 -14.53 9.65
CA ALA A 109 4.24 -15.74 10.17
C ALA A 109 5.62 -15.44 10.79
N GLN A 110 5.88 -15.99 11.97
CA GLN A 110 7.15 -15.87 12.66
C GLN A 110 7.63 -17.25 13.13
N GLY A 111 8.88 -17.56 12.83
CA GLY A 111 9.50 -18.86 13.11
C GLY A 111 9.30 -19.88 11.98
N ASP A 112 9.78 -21.08 12.24
CA ASP A 112 10.02 -22.11 11.22
C ASP A 112 9.11 -23.35 11.37
N SER A 113 8.13 -23.30 12.29
CA SER A 113 7.29 -24.44 12.67
C SER A 113 6.41 -24.97 11.53
N MET A 114 6.11 -24.13 10.54
CA MET A 114 5.17 -24.44 9.46
C MET A 114 5.83 -24.53 8.07
N ILE A 115 7.16 -24.66 8.00
CA ILE A 115 7.90 -24.80 6.73
C ILE A 115 7.39 -26.00 5.91
N GLY A 116 7.06 -27.12 6.56
CA GLY A 116 6.51 -28.31 5.89
C GLY A 116 5.15 -28.09 5.21
N ALA A 117 4.43 -27.02 5.59
CA ALA A 117 3.20 -26.59 4.94
C ALA A 117 3.42 -25.47 3.91
N GLY A 118 4.67 -25.10 3.64
CA GLY A 118 5.05 -24.01 2.74
C GLY A 118 4.93 -22.61 3.34
N ILE A 119 4.73 -22.49 4.67
CA ILE A 119 4.67 -21.19 5.36
C ILE A 119 6.05 -20.86 5.90
N GLN A 120 6.62 -19.78 5.40
CA GLN A 120 7.96 -19.31 5.77
C GLN A 120 7.90 -18.11 6.71
N GLN A 121 9.01 -17.87 7.40
CA GLN A 121 9.15 -16.69 8.23
C GLN A 121 8.97 -15.42 7.39
N GLY A 122 8.05 -14.56 7.82
CA GLY A 122 7.76 -13.30 7.18
C GLY A 122 6.58 -13.31 6.20
N ASP A 123 6.01 -14.48 5.90
CA ASP A 123 4.83 -14.60 5.05
C ASP A 123 3.61 -13.91 5.67
N ILE A 124 2.76 -13.34 4.81
CA ILE A 124 1.48 -12.75 5.20
C ILE A 124 0.40 -13.80 4.98
N LEU A 125 -0.25 -14.21 6.07
CA LEU A 125 -1.35 -15.17 6.04
C LEU A 125 -2.68 -14.44 6.08
N ILE A 126 -3.62 -14.86 5.24
CA ILE A 126 -5.01 -14.41 5.23
C ILE A 126 -5.83 -15.40 6.07
N VAL A 127 -6.45 -14.92 7.14
CA VAL A 127 -7.10 -15.78 8.13
C VAL A 127 -8.56 -15.42 8.26
N ASP A 128 -9.45 -16.38 8.04
CA ASP A 128 -10.89 -16.21 8.19
C ASP A 128 -11.38 -16.85 9.51
N LYS A 129 -11.88 -16.03 10.44
CA LYS A 129 -12.38 -16.47 11.74
C LYS A 129 -13.82 -17.01 11.71
N SER A 130 -14.55 -16.82 10.61
CA SER A 130 -15.94 -17.28 10.49
C SER A 130 -16.04 -18.80 10.30
N LEU A 131 -14.95 -19.43 9.86
CA LEU A 131 -14.90 -20.85 9.56
C LEU A 131 -14.65 -21.68 10.82
N THR A 132 -15.38 -22.78 10.96
CA THR A 132 -15.12 -23.76 12.02
C THR A 132 -13.88 -24.60 11.70
N ALA A 133 -12.95 -24.68 12.66
CA ALA A 133 -11.76 -25.51 12.56
C ALA A 133 -12.11 -26.99 12.30
N LYS A 134 -11.36 -27.64 11.41
CA LYS A 134 -11.52 -29.06 11.05
C LYS A 134 -10.18 -29.77 11.14
N SER A 135 -10.23 -31.06 11.48
CA SER A 135 -9.03 -31.90 11.50
C SER A 135 -8.32 -31.90 10.14
N GLY A 136 -6.99 -31.85 10.15
CA GLY A 136 -6.17 -31.79 8.95
C GLY A 136 -6.13 -30.41 8.27
N LYS A 137 -6.66 -29.36 8.89
CA LYS A 137 -6.53 -27.97 8.43
C LYS A 137 -5.57 -27.19 9.32
N ILE A 138 -4.86 -26.24 8.71
CA ILE A 138 -4.01 -25.28 9.41
C ILE A 138 -4.92 -24.24 10.05
N VAL A 139 -4.74 -24.01 11.35
CA VAL A 139 -5.55 -23.08 12.13
C VAL A 139 -4.65 -22.22 12.99
N ILE A 140 -5.15 -21.03 13.32
CA ILE A 140 -4.57 -20.21 14.38
C ILE A 140 -5.36 -20.50 15.65
N ALA A 141 -4.68 -21.02 16.67
CA ALA A 141 -5.20 -21.20 18.01
C ALA A 141 -4.55 -20.16 18.94
N VAL A 142 -5.37 -19.50 19.74
CA VAL A 142 -4.95 -18.49 20.73
C VAL A 142 -5.38 -18.97 22.11
#